data_AF-A0A6V7CUU6-F1
#
_entry.id   AF-A0A6V7CUU6-F1
#
_cell.length_a   1.000
_cell.length_b   1.000
_cell.length_c   1.000
_cell.angle_alpha   90.00
_cell.angle_beta   90.00
_cell.angle_gamma   90.00
#
_symmetry.space_group_name_H-M   'P 1'
#
loop_
_entity.id
_entity.type
_entity.pdbx_description
1 polymer ?
#
loop_
_entity_poly.entity_id
_entity_poly.type
_entity_poly.pdbx_seq_one_letter_code
_entity_poly.pdbx_strand_id
1 'polypeptide(L)'
;MADPFDQAALDYWHSVEFFNVYDLDEQLDKARKNRPVHMLGPEQMVDGTWQSASGAPRLLYLLPFCATEATRIVAAHLSDPEASSIVAARDSELSADGCTCFARLKLSADGRPDFEGISFSALPWAMGQLQSKSLHRLSMEQFEQETTALTLELGHEFGNATAVFDAAALSALVERLVQWAGYRPPAATALAWMEVLNEPQPPASSALQTESIANDDESSGENAAEDLPILNSFFVYDLTQARRALKQPAPPRALQAYLAKLMCASSIWTVQRATRISWKRCDRAIALAAVGHRCQANASRSCSSSR
;
A
#
# COMPACT_ATOMS: atom_id res chain seq x y z
N MET A 1 -28.21 12.00 11.92
CA MET A 1 -27.43 10.75 12.10
C MET A 1 -27.19 10.16 10.73
N ALA A 2 -25.97 9.76 10.40
CA ALA A 2 -25.67 9.11 9.14
C ALA A 2 -26.43 7.78 9.01
N ASP A 3 -26.89 7.47 7.80
CA ASP A 3 -27.53 6.19 7.51
C ASP A 3 -26.53 5.04 7.77
N PRO A 4 -26.92 3.96 8.48
CA PRO A 4 -26.06 2.80 8.70
C PRO A 4 -25.46 2.21 7.41
N PHE A 5 -26.17 2.28 6.29
CA PHE A 5 -25.70 1.84 5.00
C PHE A 5 -24.61 2.74 4.43
N ASP A 6 -24.77 4.06 4.51
CA ASP A 6 -23.78 5.03 4.02
C ASP A 6 -22.42 4.80 4.72
N GLN A 7 -22.48 4.54 6.03
CA GLN A 7 -21.29 4.18 6.80
C GLN A 7 -20.71 2.83 6.38
N ALA A 8 -21.55 1.83 6.11
CA ALA A 8 -21.11 0.51 5.66
C ALA A 8 -20.47 0.56 4.27
N ALA A 9 -21.02 1.34 3.33
CA ALA A 9 -20.47 1.52 1.99
C ALA A 9 -19.09 2.18 2.02
N LEU A 10 -18.92 3.25 2.80
CA LEU A 10 -17.61 3.89 2.96
C LEU A 10 -16.62 3.01 3.72
N ASP A 11 -17.05 2.30 4.76
CA ASP A 11 -16.19 1.36 5.49
C ASP A 11 -15.68 0.24 4.57
N TYR A 12 -16.56 -0.21 3.67
CA TYR A 12 -16.23 -1.20 2.65
C TYR A 12 -15.19 -0.68 1.64
N TRP A 13 -15.45 0.44 0.96
CA TRP A 13 -14.50 1.01 0.00
C TRP A 13 -13.16 1.34 0.62
N HIS A 14 -13.20 1.92 1.83
CA HIS A 14 -11.99 2.22 2.57
C HIS A 14 -11.17 0.96 2.83
N SER A 15 -11.81 -0.17 3.17
CA SER A 15 -11.08 -1.43 3.44
C SER A 15 -10.49 -2.04 2.16
N VAL A 16 -11.19 -1.93 1.03
CA VAL A 16 -10.73 -2.47 -0.26
C VAL A 16 -9.49 -1.71 -0.78
N GLU A 17 -9.39 -0.40 -0.55
CA GLU A 17 -8.24 0.41 -0.99
C GLU A 17 -6.90 -0.05 -0.41
N PHE A 18 -6.88 -0.76 0.73
CA PHE A 18 -5.65 -1.34 1.28
C PHE A 18 -5.12 -2.52 0.46
N PHE A 19 -5.99 -3.18 -0.31
CA PHE A 19 -5.65 -4.34 -1.14
C PHE A 19 -5.34 -3.98 -2.60
N ASN A 20 -5.29 -2.69 -2.94
CA ASN A 20 -4.81 -2.27 -4.24
C ASN A 20 -3.36 -2.71 -4.45
N VAL A 21 -2.98 -3.01 -5.69
CA VAL A 21 -1.66 -3.50 -6.04
C VAL A 21 -0.82 -2.34 -6.58
N TYR A 22 0.38 -2.15 -6.05
CA TYR A 22 1.36 -1.28 -6.68
C TYR A 22 1.95 -2.00 -7.89
N ASP A 23 1.79 -1.44 -9.08
CA ASP A 23 2.31 -1.99 -10.33
C ASP A 23 3.83 -1.75 -10.42
N LEU A 24 4.61 -2.69 -9.88
CA LEU A 24 6.07 -2.59 -9.90
C LEU A 24 6.61 -2.81 -11.31
N ASP A 25 5.97 -3.66 -12.11
CA ASP A 25 6.45 -4.00 -13.45
C ASP A 25 6.42 -2.77 -14.36
N GLU A 26 5.34 -1.99 -14.35
CA GLU A 26 5.25 -0.74 -15.11
C GLU A 26 6.39 0.23 -14.74
N GLN A 27 6.75 0.29 -13.46
CA GLN A 27 7.80 1.20 -12.96
C GLN A 27 9.19 0.72 -13.38
N LEU A 28 9.47 -0.58 -13.25
CA LEU A 28 10.73 -1.16 -13.70
C LEU A 28 10.89 -1.04 -15.22
N ASP A 29 9.82 -1.23 -15.99
CA ASP A 29 9.86 -1.11 -17.45
C ASP A 29 10.06 0.34 -17.91
N LYS A 30 9.52 1.32 -17.19
CA LYS A 30 9.84 2.73 -17.42
C LYS A 30 11.31 3.03 -17.11
N ALA A 31 11.82 2.55 -15.97
CA ALA A 31 13.22 2.76 -15.58
C ALA A 31 14.21 2.15 -16.58
N ARG A 32 13.98 0.91 -17.01
CA ARG A 32 14.84 0.17 -17.97
C ARG A 32 15.03 0.87 -19.31
N LYS A 33 14.16 1.81 -19.70
CA LYS A 33 14.32 2.59 -20.93
C LYS A 33 15.54 3.51 -20.90
N ASN A 34 15.90 4.01 -19.71
CA ASN A 34 16.89 5.08 -19.56
C ASN A 34 17.94 4.81 -18.48
N ARG A 35 17.77 3.76 -17.66
CA ARG A 35 18.55 3.52 -16.45
C ARG A 35 18.83 2.03 -16.24
N PRO A 36 19.99 1.68 -15.64
CA PRO A 36 20.26 0.33 -15.18
C PRO A 36 19.31 -0.08 -14.06
N VAL A 37 18.77 -1.30 -14.18
CA VAL A 37 17.88 -1.90 -13.18
C VAL A 37 18.39 -3.31 -12.87
N HIS A 38 18.62 -3.61 -11.60
CA HIS A 38 19.20 -4.85 -11.11
C HIS A 38 18.29 -5.53 -10.09
N MET A 39 18.14 -6.84 -10.20
CA MET A 39 17.51 -7.63 -9.14
C MET A 39 18.56 -7.93 -8.08
N LEU A 40 18.23 -7.76 -6.82
CA LEU A 40 19.11 -8.03 -5.69
C LEU A 40 18.59 -9.25 -4.91
N GLY A 41 19.26 -10.38 -5.07
CA GLY A 41 19.15 -11.55 -4.20
C GLY A 41 20.46 -11.81 -3.45
N PRO A 42 20.53 -12.86 -2.61
CA PRO A 42 21.74 -13.19 -1.84
C PRO A 42 23.01 -13.30 -2.71
N GLU A 43 22.89 -13.82 -3.93
CA GLU A 43 24.00 -13.93 -4.88
C GLU A 43 24.43 -12.57 -5.44
N GLN A 44 23.47 -11.73 -5.84
CA GLN A 44 23.75 -10.40 -6.42
C GLN A 44 24.31 -9.41 -5.41
N MET A 45 24.12 -9.68 -4.12
CA MET A 45 24.76 -8.88 -3.06
C MET A 45 26.27 -9.17 -2.93
N VAL A 46 26.77 -10.28 -3.48
CA VAL A 46 28.20 -10.68 -3.39
C VAL A 46 28.92 -10.75 -4.73
N ASP A 47 28.20 -10.81 -5.86
CA ASP A 47 28.78 -10.94 -7.21
C ASP A 47 29.31 -9.63 -7.83
N GLY A 48 29.20 -8.51 -7.11
CA GLY A 48 29.58 -7.19 -7.61
C GLY A 48 28.40 -6.34 -8.10
N THR A 49 27.19 -6.90 -8.22
CA THR A 49 26.01 -6.17 -8.72
C THR A 49 25.69 -4.97 -7.83
N TRP A 50 25.70 -5.14 -6.50
CA TRP A 50 25.53 -4.05 -5.54
C TRP A 50 26.59 -2.94 -5.72
N GLN A 51 27.85 -3.35 -5.87
CA GLN A 51 28.99 -2.44 -5.95
C GLN A 51 29.07 -1.73 -7.30
N SER A 52 28.52 -2.30 -8.37
CA SER A 52 28.49 -1.69 -9.70
C SER A 52 27.75 -0.35 -9.75
N ALA A 53 26.84 -0.12 -8.81
CA ALA A 53 26.09 1.11 -8.62
C ALA A 53 26.69 2.06 -7.57
N SER A 54 27.92 1.81 -7.09
CA SER A 54 28.59 2.69 -6.13
C SER A 54 28.85 4.07 -6.72
N GLY A 55 28.62 5.13 -5.93
CA GLY A 55 28.83 6.50 -6.37
C GLY A 55 27.64 7.11 -7.13
N ALA A 56 26.56 6.36 -7.33
CA ALA A 56 25.30 6.85 -7.88
C ALA A 56 24.16 6.68 -6.85
N PRO A 57 23.21 7.62 -6.77
CA PRO A 57 22.00 7.41 -5.99
C PRO A 57 21.20 6.23 -6.54
N ARG A 58 20.50 5.53 -5.66
CA ARG A 58 19.78 4.29 -5.98
C ARG A 58 18.37 4.35 -5.44
N LEU A 59 17.43 3.75 -6.15
CA LEU A 59 16.07 3.53 -5.68
C LEU A 59 15.83 2.03 -5.52
N LEU A 60 15.49 1.61 -4.30
CA LEU A 60 15.22 0.22 -3.97
C LEU A 60 13.73 -0.03 -3.86
N TYR A 61 13.22 -1.03 -4.57
CA TYR A 61 11.90 -1.61 -4.38
C TYR A 61 12.03 -2.89 -3.57
N LEU A 62 11.66 -2.82 -2.30
CA LEU A 62 12.00 -3.81 -1.27
C LEU A 62 11.00 -4.97 -1.26
N LEU A 63 11.53 -6.19 -1.16
CA LEU A 63 10.80 -7.46 -1.07
C LEU A 63 9.70 -7.61 -2.15
N PRO A 64 10.06 -7.62 -3.44
CA PRO A 64 9.11 -7.67 -4.55
C PRO A 64 8.45 -9.05 -4.72
N PHE A 65 7.12 -9.15 -4.67
CA PHE A 65 6.40 -10.43 -4.77
C PHE A 65 5.27 -10.38 -5.81
N CYS A 66 4.78 -11.55 -6.22
CA CYS A 66 3.73 -11.63 -7.24
C CYS A 66 2.35 -11.24 -6.67
N ALA A 67 1.65 -10.35 -7.35
CA ALA A 67 0.31 -9.89 -6.98
C ALA A 67 -0.74 -11.02 -6.99
N THR A 68 -0.53 -12.06 -7.80
CA THR A 68 -1.42 -13.24 -7.83
C THR A 68 -1.44 -13.95 -6.48
N GLU A 69 -0.36 -13.88 -5.72
CA GLU A 69 -0.28 -14.48 -4.38
C GLU A 69 -1.16 -13.76 -3.38
N ALA A 70 -1.17 -12.42 -3.42
CA ALA A 70 -2.15 -11.64 -2.66
C ALA A 70 -3.58 -12.04 -3.03
N THR A 71 -3.83 -12.23 -4.33
CA THR A 71 -5.13 -12.71 -4.82
C THR A 71 -5.54 -14.06 -4.29
N ARG A 72 -4.64 -15.03 -4.29
CA ARG A 72 -4.90 -16.36 -3.76
C ARG A 72 -5.20 -16.35 -2.28
N ILE A 73 -4.43 -15.59 -1.48
CA ILE A 73 -4.62 -15.53 -0.03
C ILE A 73 -5.97 -14.89 0.31
N VAL A 74 -6.31 -13.79 -0.36
CA VAL A 74 -7.61 -13.15 -0.15
C VAL A 74 -8.73 -14.10 -0.59
N ALA A 75 -8.65 -14.69 -1.78
CA ALA A 75 -9.63 -15.67 -2.24
C ALA A 75 -9.80 -16.81 -1.23
N ALA A 76 -8.72 -17.41 -0.73
CA ALA A 76 -8.79 -18.50 0.25
C ALA A 76 -9.52 -18.10 1.56
N HIS A 77 -9.41 -16.85 2.01
CA HIS A 77 -10.11 -16.36 3.20
C HIS A 77 -11.58 -16.02 2.95
N LEU A 78 -11.92 -15.75 1.69
CA LEU A 78 -13.24 -15.31 1.25
C LEU A 78 -14.04 -16.42 0.57
N SER A 79 -13.40 -17.53 0.21
CA SER A 79 -13.99 -18.67 -0.50
C SER A 79 -15.16 -19.22 0.30
N ASP A 80 -16.31 -19.23 -0.36
CA ASP A 80 -17.44 -20.06 0.03
C ASP A 80 -17.10 -21.52 -0.35
N PRO A 81 -17.07 -22.48 0.60
CA PRO A 81 -16.83 -23.88 0.27
C PRO A 81 -17.85 -24.46 -0.72
N GLU A 82 -18.99 -23.80 -0.95
CA GLU A 82 -19.99 -24.19 -1.95
C GLU A 82 -19.86 -23.45 -3.31
N ALA A 83 -18.82 -22.64 -3.50
CA ALA A 83 -18.58 -21.96 -4.76
C ALA A 83 -18.41 -22.97 -5.92
N SER A 84 -19.16 -22.79 -7.01
CA SER A 84 -19.07 -23.69 -8.17
C SER A 84 -17.72 -23.56 -8.89
N SER A 85 -17.30 -24.63 -9.59
CA SER A 85 -16.04 -24.66 -10.34
C SER A 85 -15.92 -23.55 -11.39
N ILE A 86 -17.06 -23.11 -11.96
CA ILE A 86 -17.13 -22.00 -12.92
C ILE A 86 -16.85 -20.66 -12.23
N VAL A 87 -17.32 -20.49 -10.99
CA VAL A 87 -17.05 -19.29 -10.18
C VAL A 87 -15.57 -19.23 -9.84
N ALA A 88 -14.97 -20.34 -9.42
CA ALA A 88 -13.55 -20.42 -9.09
C ALA A 88 -12.64 -20.18 -10.31
N ALA A 89 -12.95 -20.76 -11.47
CA ALA A 89 -12.17 -20.56 -12.70
C ALA A 89 -12.17 -19.08 -13.14
N ARG A 90 -13.34 -18.43 -13.12
CA ARG A 90 -13.47 -17.01 -13.44
C ARG A 90 -12.72 -16.10 -12.47
N ASP A 91 -12.70 -16.46 -11.19
CA ASP A 91 -12.01 -15.67 -10.17
C ASP A 91 -10.49 -15.78 -10.30
N SER A 92 -10.00 -16.92 -10.79
CA SER A 92 -8.60 -17.08 -11.17
C SER A 92 -8.20 -16.20 -12.36
N GLU A 93 -9.06 -16.08 -13.39
CA GLU A 93 -8.80 -15.22 -14.56
C GLU A 93 -8.81 -13.72 -14.24
N LEU A 94 -9.45 -13.32 -13.13
CA LEU A 94 -9.51 -11.92 -12.67
C LEU A 94 -8.45 -11.59 -11.61
N SER A 95 -7.50 -12.50 -11.39
CA SER A 95 -6.45 -12.26 -10.42
C SER A 95 -5.50 -11.16 -10.87
N ALA A 96 -5.05 -10.35 -9.91
CA ALA A 96 -4.06 -9.33 -10.21
C ALA A 96 -2.75 -10.01 -10.62
N ASP A 97 -2.28 -9.71 -11.82
CA ASP A 97 -1.01 -10.22 -12.35
C ASP A 97 0.13 -9.22 -12.10
N GLY A 98 1.37 -9.70 -12.25
CA GLY A 98 2.58 -8.89 -12.14
C GLY A 98 3.22 -8.87 -10.75
N CYS A 99 4.22 -8.02 -10.60
CA CYS A 99 4.97 -7.82 -9.36
C CYS A 99 4.49 -6.59 -8.59
N THR A 100 4.60 -6.67 -7.27
CA THR A 100 4.42 -5.56 -6.34
C THR A 100 5.54 -5.60 -5.29
N CYS A 101 5.60 -4.65 -4.35
CA CYS A 101 6.65 -4.59 -3.34
C CYS A 101 6.13 -4.11 -1.97
N PHE A 102 6.95 -4.28 -0.93
CA PHE A 102 6.62 -3.86 0.43
C PHE A 102 6.86 -2.38 0.66
N ALA A 103 7.96 -1.86 0.13
CA ALA A 103 8.37 -0.50 0.35
C ALA A 103 9.29 -0.04 -0.76
N ARG A 104 9.46 1.28 -0.87
CA ARG A 104 10.40 1.94 -1.77
C ARG A 104 11.31 2.83 -0.94
N LEU A 105 12.62 2.67 -1.09
CA LEU A 105 13.65 3.36 -0.31
C LEU A 105 14.68 4.00 -1.24
N LYS A 106 14.97 5.29 -1.04
CA LYS A 106 16.05 5.98 -1.73
C LYS A 106 17.37 5.77 -0.96
N LEU A 107 18.45 5.53 -1.70
CA LEU A 107 19.82 5.61 -1.21
C LEU A 107 20.55 6.75 -1.90
N SER A 108 21.33 7.50 -1.14
CA SER A 108 22.25 8.49 -1.68
C SER A 108 23.42 7.85 -2.45
N ALA A 109 24.21 8.69 -3.13
CA ALA A 109 25.40 8.26 -3.88
C ALA A 109 26.46 7.55 -3.00
N ASP A 110 26.57 7.93 -1.73
CA ASP A 110 27.43 7.29 -0.74
C ASP A 110 26.77 6.06 -0.07
N GLY A 111 25.54 5.71 -0.47
CA GLY A 111 24.83 4.53 0.00
C GLY A 111 24.15 4.68 1.34
N ARG A 112 23.83 5.92 1.76
CA ARG A 112 23.02 6.16 2.95
C ARG A 112 21.53 6.02 2.62
N PRO A 113 20.77 5.26 3.42
CA PRO A 113 19.32 5.16 3.25
C PRO A 113 18.59 6.42 3.74
N ASP A 114 17.61 6.86 2.97
CA ASP A 114 16.66 7.90 3.33
C ASP A 114 15.38 7.28 3.90
N PHE A 115 15.38 6.99 5.21
CA PHE A 115 14.20 6.43 5.89
C PHE A 115 13.12 7.47 6.14
N GLU A 116 13.43 8.76 6.17
CA GLU A 116 12.40 9.80 6.27
C GLU A 116 11.54 9.82 4.99
N GLY A 117 12.17 9.61 3.82
CA GLY A 117 11.52 9.50 2.52
C GLY A 117 11.06 8.10 2.11
N ILE A 118 11.04 7.11 3.01
CA ILE A 118 10.58 5.75 2.67
C ILE A 118 9.06 5.72 2.38
N SER A 119 8.66 5.06 1.30
CA SER A 119 7.24 4.84 0.97
C SER A 119 6.86 3.40 1.27
N PHE A 120 5.71 3.17 1.93
CA PHE A 120 5.24 1.81 2.24
C PHE A 120 4.04 1.40 1.38
N SER A 121 3.95 0.11 1.05
CA SER A 121 2.76 -0.49 0.48
C SER A 121 1.81 -0.92 1.59
N ALA A 122 0.55 -0.51 1.51
CA ALA A 122 -0.51 -0.92 2.42
C ALA A 122 -0.92 -2.39 2.22
N LEU A 123 -0.64 -2.96 1.04
CA LEU A 123 -1.09 -4.31 0.68
C LEU A 123 -0.48 -5.40 1.58
N PRO A 124 0.85 -5.50 1.76
CA PRO A 124 1.43 -6.51 2.65
C PRO A 124 0.94 -6.42 4.09
N TRP A 125 0.80 -5.20 4.60
CA TRP A 125 0.25 -4.97 5.94
C TRP A 125 -1.19 -5.46 6.05
N ALA A 126 -2.02 -5.14 5.05
CA ALA A 126 -3.40 -5.60 5.01
C ALA A 126 -3.53 -7.11 4.87
N MET A 127 -2.60 -7.74 4.14
CA MET A 127 -2.50 -9.19 4.07
C MET A 127 -2.16 -9.81 5.42
N GLY A 128 -1.27 -9.22 6.21
CA GLY A 128 -0.99 -9.69 7.58
C GLY A 128 -2.19 -9.51 8.51
N GLN A 129 -2.94 -8.41 8.39
CA GLN A 129 -4.20 -8.23 9.13
C GLN A 129 -5.25 -9.28 8.71
N LEU A 130 -5.31 -9.63 7.43
CA LEU A 130 -6.21 -10.68 6.94
C LEU A 130 -5.84 -12.06 7.51
N GLN A 131 -4.57 -12.45 7.42
CA GLN A 131 -4.07 -13.74 7.91
C GLN A 131 -4.22 -13.90 9.42
N SER A 132 -4.06 -12.80 10.17
CA SER A 132 -4.29 -12.75 11.63
C SER A 132 -5.75 -12.55 12.04
N LYS A 133 -6.71 -12.56 11.07
CA LYS A 133 -8.14 -12.33 11.31
C LYS A 133 -8.46 -11.01 12.01
N SER A 134 -7.64 -9.99 11.76
CA SER A 134 -7.68 -8.67 12.40
C SER A 134 -8.11 -7.56 11.43
N LEU A 135 -8.97 -7.85 10.44
CA LEU A 135 -9.43 -6.88 9.43
C LEU A 135 -10.06 -5.61 10.00
N HIS A 136 -10.60 -5.66 11.23
CA HIS A 136 -11.13 -4.47 11.91
C HIS A 136 -10.06 -3.39 12.15
N ARG A 137 -8.77 -3.76 12.10
CA ARG A 137 -7.63 -2.84 12.24
C ARG A 137 -7.30 -2.09 10.96
N LEU A 138 -7.91 -2.43 9.81
CA LEU A 138 -7.71 -1.72 8.54
C LEU A 138 -8.28 -0.29 8.61
N SER A 139 -7.46 0.62 9.11
CA SER A 139 -7.72 2.06 9.19
C SER A 139 -6.48 2.83 8.76
N MET A 140 -6.67 4.00 8.15
CA MET A 140 -5.54 4.88 7.83
C MET A 140 -4.76 5.26 9.08
N GLU A 141 -5.45 5.56 10.18
CA GLU A 141 -4.85 5.92 11.47
C GLU A 141 -3.91 4.83 12.02
N GLN A 142 -4.35 3.56 11.97
CA GLN A 142 -3.52 2.45 12.44
C GLN A 142 -2.32 2.23 11.52
N PHE A 143 -2.53 2.33 10.21
CA PHE A 143 -1.46 2.19 9.23
C PHE A 143 -0.39 3.29 9.41
N GLU A 144 -0.80 4.56 9.49
CA GLU A 144 0.09 5.70 9.73
C GLU A 144 0.84 5.59 11.06
N GLN A 145 0.17 5.14 12.11
CA GLN A 145 0.81 4.93 13.41
C GLN A 145 1.92 3.88 13.33
N GLU A 146 1.65 2.74 12.67
CA GLU A 146 2.62 1.65 12.55
C GLU A 146 3.77 1.99 11.59
N THR A 147 3.51 2.68 10.48
CA THR A 147 4.58 3.12 9.57
C THR A 147 5.44 4.20 10.20
N THR A 148 4.86 5.13 10.96
CA THR A 148 5.62 6.17 11.70
C THR A 148 6.54 5.52 12.73
N ALA A 149 6.02 4.56 13.51
CA ALA A 149 6.83 3.82 14.48
C ALA A 149 7.96 3.06 13.79
N LEU A 150 7.66 2.37 12.69
CA LEU A 150 8.65 1.64 11.90
C LEU A 150 9.73 2.58 11.35
N THR A 151 9.38 3.73 10.76
CA THR A 151 10.35 4.69 10.24
C THR A 151 11.31 5.17 11.32
N LEU A 152 10.82 5.46 12.53
CA LEU A 152 11.66 5.84 13.67
C LEU A 152 12.60 4.71 14.10
N GLU A 153 12.09 3.47 14.16
CA GLU A 153 12.91 2.29 14.48
C GLU A 153 14.01 2.06 13.44
N LEU A 154 13.68 2.15 12.15
CA LEU A 154 14.64 2.01 11.06
C LEU A 154 15.70 3.13 11.10
N GLY A 155 15.29 4.37 11.35
CA GLY A 155 16.21 5.49 11.52
C GLY A 155 17.19 5.28 12.68
N HIS A 156 16.74 4.70 13.80
CA HIS A 156 17.62 4.40 14.93
C HIS A 156 18.54 3.19 14.67
N GLU A 157 18.02 2.13 14.03
CA GLU A 157 18.77 0.89 13.77
C GLU A 157 19.85 1.08 12.70
N PHE A 158 19.54 1.84 11.64
CA PHE A 158 20.38 1.99 10.45
C PHE A 158 20.98 3.40 10.28
N GLY A 159 20.51 4.41 11.01
CA GLY A 159 20.91 5.82 10.84
C GLY A 159 22.19 6.25 11.58
N ASN A 160 22.89 5.35 12.26
CA ASN A 160 24.20 5.66 12.83
C ASN A 160 25.20 5.98 11.70
N ALA A 161 25.85 7.16 11.78
CA ALA A 161 26.60 7.83 10.70
C ALA A 161 27.76 7.05 10.04
N THR A 162 28.05 5.84 10.51
CA THR A 162 29.15 4.96 10.09
C THR A 162 28.69 3.61 9.53
N ALA A 163 27.39 3.29 9.55
CA ALA A 163 26.91 2.01 9.03
C ALA A 163 26.87 2.04 7.49
N VAL A 164 27.71 1.23 6.85
CA VAL A 164 27.61 0.95 5.42
C VAL A 164 26.33 0.15 5.20
N PHE A 165 25.43 0.64 4.36
CA PHE A 165 24.25 -0.11 3.96
C PHE A 165 24.70 -1.24 3.02
N ASP A 166 24.84 -2.45 3.55
CA ASP A 166 25.37 -3.62 2.88
C ASP A 166 24.33 -4.75 2.76
N ALA A 167 24.78 -5.94 2.38
CA ALA A 167 23.93 -7.13 2.29
C ALA A 167 23.22 -7.47 3.60
N ALA A 168 23.93 -7.38 4.73
CA ALA A 168 23.37 -7.68 6.03
C ALA A 168 22.33 -6.64 6.43
N ALA A 169 22.59 -5.35 6.16
CA ALA A 169 21.65 -4.28 6.40
C ALA A 169 20.38 -4.44 5.55
N LEU A 170 20.49 -4.77 4.26
CA LEU A 170 19.34 -5.02 3.39
C LEU A 170 18.52 -6.23 3.87
N SER A 171 19.17 -7.34 4.24
CA SER A 171 18.47 -8.50 4.79
C SER A 171 17.75 -8.17 6.10
N ALA A 172 18.39 -7.45 7.02
CA ALA A 172 17.78 -7.01 8.27
C ALA A 172 16.56 -6.09 8.03
N LEU A 173 16.67 -5.15 7.08
CA LEU A 173 15.56 -4.29 6.68
C LEU A 173 14.38 -5.11 6.12
N VAL A 174 14.65 -6.06 5.23
CA VAL A 174 13.62 -6.95 4.68
C VAL A 174 12.92 -7.75 5.79
N GLU A 175 13.66 -8.30 6.74
CA GLU A 175 13.10 -9.01 7.88
C GLU A 175 12.22 -8.10 8.75
N ARG A 176 12.64 -6.85 8.98
CA ARG A 176 11.84 -5.86 9.71
C ARG A 176 10.53 -5.55 8.97
N LEU A 177 10.57 -5.41 7.65
CA LEU A 177 9.36 -5.19 6.82
C LEU A 177 8.38 -6.38 6.91
N VAL A 178 8.88 -7.61 6.91
CA VAL A 178 8.04 -8.81 7.09
C VAL A 178 7.40 -8.82 8.48
N GLN A 179 8.16 -8.49 9.52
CA GLN A 179 7.65 -8.42 10.89
C GLN A 179 6.56 -7.35 11.05
N TRP A 180 6.81 -6.15 10.52
CA TRP A 180 5.86 -5.05 10.54
C TRP A 180 4.56 -5.40 9.78
N ALA A 181 4.69 -5.92 8.56
CA ALA A 181 3.52 -6.27 7.76
C ALA A 181 2.72 -7.43 8.38
N GLY A 182 3.36 -8.30 9.16
CA GLY A 182 2.76 -9.56 9.62
C GLY A 182 2.47 -10.52 8.46
N TYR A 183 3.12 -10.31 7.31
CA TYR A 183 2.96 -11.11 6.09
C TYR A 183 4.33 -11.42 5.51
N ARG A 184 4.55 -12.70 5.16
CA ARG A 184 5.75 -13.18 4.48
C ARG A 184 5.35 -13.78 3.12
N PRO A 185 5.90 -13.27 2.00
CA PRO A 185 5.73 -13.90 0.71
C PRO A 185 6.36 -15.30 0.67
N PRO A 186 5.84 -16.25 -0.15
CA PRO A 186 6.43 -17.57 -0.32
C PRO A 186 7.91 -17.52 -0.76
N ALA A 187 8.69 -18.52 -0.32
CA ALA A 187 10.14 -18.54 -0.44
C ALA A 187 10.65 -18.64 -1.89
N ALA A 188 10.92 -17.49 -2.52
CA ALA A 188 11.79 -17.31 -3.70
C ALA A 188 11.99 -15.82 -4.05
N THR A 189 11.69 -14.92 -3.12
CA THR A 189 11.58 -13.50 -3.39
C THR A 189 12.96 -12.85 -3.39
N ALA A 190 13.27 -12.06 -4.42
CA ALA A 190 14.42 -11.16 -4.36
C ALA A 190 14.33 -10.27 -3.10
N LEU A 191 15.47 -9.83 -2.56
CA LEU A 191 15.49 -8.87 -1.46
C LEU A 191 15.03 -7.50 -1.93
N ALA A 192 15.40 -7.11 -3.16
CA ALA A 192 14.96 -5.87 -3.78
C ALA A 192 15.11 -5.88 -5.30
N TRP A 193 14.46 -4.93 -5.97
CA TRP A 193 14.94 -4.38 -7.24
C TRP A 193 15.66 -3.05 -6.98
N MET A 194 16.76 -2.81 -7.68
CA MET A 194 17.56 -1.60 -7.59
C MET A 194 17.57 -0.88 -8.93
N GLU A 195 17.08 0.35 -8.95
CA GLU A 195 17.25 1.30 -10.04
C GLU A 195 18.43 2.24 -9.73
N VAL A 196 19.32 2.44 -10.69
CA VAL A 196 20.47 3.36 -10.57
C VAL A 196 20.09 4.71 -11.18
N LEU A 197 20.16 5.78 -10.39
CA LEU A 197 19.71 7.11 -10.78
C LEU A 197 20.86 7.93 -11.39
N ASN A 198 20.54 8.77 -12.38
CA ASN A 198 21.53 9.52 -13.16
C ASN A 198 21.93 10.88 -12.54
N GLU A 199 21.28 11.34 -11.47
CA GLU A 199 21.55 12.67 -10.87
C GLU A 199 22.03 12.57 -9.43
N PRO A 200 23.14 13.26 -9.05
CA PRO A 200 23.42 13.57 -7.66
C PRO A 200 22.35 14.55 -7.17
N GLN A 201 21.61 14.15 -6.13
CA GLN A 201 20.62 15.00 -5.47
C GLN A 201 21.27 16.34 -5.04
N PRO A 202 20.69 17.52 -5.35
CA PRO A 202 21.13 18.74 -4.71
C PRO A 202 20.88 18.62 -3.19
N PRO A 203 21.81 19.09 -2.34
CA PRO A 203 21.68 18.94 -0.89
C PRO A 203 20.37 19.57 -0.41
N ALA A 204 19.62 18.82 0.40
CA ALA A 204 18.41 19.30 1.06
C ALA A 204 18.76 20.52 1.92
N SER A 205 18.51 21.73 1.42
CA SER A 205 18.72 22.97 2.15
C SER A 205 17.50 23.24 3.01
N SER A 206 17.67 23.06 4.31
CA SER A 206 16.78 23.59 5.33
C SER A 206 16.73 25.12 5.24
N ALA A 207 15.51 25.63 5.11
CA ALA A 207 14.98 26.90 5.60
C ALA A 207 14.98 28.17 4.71
N LEU A 208 13.79 28.78 4.75
CA LEU A 208 13.39 30.19 4.61
C LEU A 208 12.93 30.69 3.23
N GLN A 209 11.61 30.96 3.21
CA GLN A 209 10.90 31.80 2.24
C GLN A 209 11.57 33.17 2.09
N THR A 210 11.79 33.61 0.85
CA THR A 210 11.66 35.02 0.44
C THR A 210 11.32 35.03 -1.06
N GLU A 211 10.24 35.72 -1.39
CA GLU A 211 9.73 35.90 -2.75
C GLU A 211 10.68 36.74 -3.62
N SER A 212 10.92 36.32 -4.86
CA SER A 212 11.10 37.24 -6.00
C SER A 212 10.92 36.53 -7.36
N ILE A 213 9.73 36.76 -7.92
CA ILE A 213 9.33 36.96 -9.34
C ILE A 213 10.22 36.38 -10.47
N ALA A 214 9.57 35.47 -11.21
CA ALA A 214 9.60 35.18 -12.65
C ALA A 214 10.95 34.92 -13.35
N ASN A 215 11.17 33.64 -13.67
CA ASN A 215 11.53 33.27 -15.02
C ASN A 215 10.80 31.99 -15.43
N ASP A 216 10.22 32.06 -16.61
CA ASP A 216 9.40 31.05 -17.28
C ASP A 216 10.34 29.96 -17.82
N ASP A 217 10.32 28.79 -17.19
CA ASP A 217 10.87 27.56 -17.77
C ASP A 217 9.86 26.44 -17.53
N GLU A 218 9.11 26.12 -18.59
CA GLU A 218 8.19 25.00 -18.64
C GLU A 218 8.96 23.67 -18.55
N SER A 219 9.20 23.23 -17.32
CA SER A 219 9.49 21.84 -16.99
C SER A 219 8.59 21.41 -15.83
N SER A 220 7.29 21.42 -16.09
CA SER A 220 6.28 20.85 -15.19
C SER A 220 5.57 19.71 -15.90
N GLY A 221 6.03 18.49 -15.62
CA GLY A 221 5.35 17.28 -16.04
C GLY A 221 5.96 16.06 -15.39
N GLU A 222 5.23 15.48 -14.44
CA GLU A 222 5.36 14.09 -13.98
C GLU A 222 6.45 13.77 -12.94
N ASN A 223 6.33 14.34 -11.73
CA ASN A 223 6.92 13.73 -10.52
C ASN A 223 5.94 13.67 -9.33
N ALA A 224 4.64 13.87 -9.55
CA ALA A 224 3.65 13.80 -8.46
C ALA A 224 3.44 12.39 -7.89
N ALA A 225 3.87 11.35 -8.61
CA ALA A 225 3.82 9.96 -8.15
C ALA A 225 5.03 9.58 -7.25
N GLU A 226 6.09 10.39 -7.24
CA GLU A 226 7.32 10.06 -6.51
C GLU A 226 7.27 10.41 -5.01
N ASP A 227 6.24 11.12 -4.53
CA ASP A 227 6.14 11.61 -3.15
C ASP A 227 4.96 11.03 -2.37
N LEU A 228 4.34 9.95 -2.86
CA LEU A 228 3.24 9.32 -2.13
C LEU A 228 3.77 8.55 -0.91
N PRO A 229 3.26 8.82 0.31
CA PRO A 229 3.64 8.08 1.51
C PRO A 229 3.14 6.63 1.46
N ILE A 230 2.07 6.37 0.68
CA ILE A 230 1.52 5.03 0.43
C ILE A 230 1.58 4.72 -1.05
N LEU A 231 2.29 3.65 -1.40
CA LEU A 231 2.55 3.27 -2.81
C LEU A 231 1.28 2.90 -3.58
N ASN A 232 0.38 2.16 -2.94
CA ASN A 232 -0.74 1.49 -3.60
C ASN A 232 -2.11 2.08 -3.25
N SER A 233 -2.20 3.15 -2.46
CA SER A 233 -3.49 3.60 -1.91
C SER A 233 -3.72 5.08 -2.14
N PHE A 234 -4.25 5.40 -3.32
CA PHE A 234 -4.47 6.78 -3.75
C PHE A 234 -5.68 7.43 -3.06
N PHE A 235 -6.75 6.66 -2.78
CA PHE A 235 -8.01 7.22 -2.25
C PHE A 235 -8.23 6.97 -0.75
N VAL A 236 -7.37 6.23 -0.06
CA VAL A 236 -7.58 5.88 1.36
C VAL A 236 -7.73 7.11 2.25
N TYR A 237 -6.97 8.18 1.96
CA TYR A 237 -7.07 9.43 2.70
C TYR A 237 -8.42 10.12 2.44
N ASP A 238 -8.83 10.23 1.17
CA ASP A 238 -10.11 10.82 0.79
C ASP A 238 -11.30 10.07 1.39
N LEU A 239 -11.26 8.74 1.38
CA LEU A 239 -12.28 7.90 2.01
C LEU A 239 -12.28 8.03 3.53
N THR A 240 -11.10 8.18 4.16
CA THR A 240 -11.00 8.47 5.60
C THR A 240 -11.67 9.79 5.94
N GLN A 241 -11.44 10.84 5.14
CA GLN A 241 -12.08 12.13 5.35
C GLN A 241 -13.59 12.09 5.10
N ALA A 242 -14.04 11.39 4.07
CA ALA A 242 -15.47 11.18 3.81
C ALA A 242 -16.15 10.46 4.99
N ARG A 243 -15.52 9.43 5.56
CA ARG A 243 -16.02 8.73 6.77
C ARG A 243 -16.13 9.66 7.97
N ARG A 244 -15.13 10.52 8.19
CA ARG A 244 -15.16 11.52 9.28
C ARG A 244 -16.29 12.54 9.07
N ALA A 245 -16.45 13.03 7.83
CA ALA A 245 -17.47 14.00 7.47
C ALA A 245 -18.90 13.46 7.66
N LEU A 246 -19.16 12.18 7.38
CA LEU A 246 -20.47 11.55 7.63
C LEU A 246 -20.83 11.50 9.12
N LYS A 247 -19.85 11.36 10.01
CA LYS A 247 -20.09 11.28 11.46
C LYS A 247 -20.41 12.64 12.09
N GLN A 248 -20.22 13.74 11.35
CA GLN A 248 -20.51 15.09 11.84
C GLN A 248 -22.03 15.34 11.95
N PRO A 249 -22.48 16.25 12.83
CA PRO A 249 -23.91 16.57 12.99
C PRO A 249 -24.60 17.04 11.71
N ALA A 250 -23.85 17.70 10.81
CA ALA A 250 -24.32 18.20 9.52
C ALA A 250 -23.38 17.74 8.39
N PRO A 251 -23.55 16.51 7.86
CA PRO A 251 -22.68 15.99 6.80
C PRO A 251 -22.83 16.80 5.51
N PRO A 252 -21.79 16.84 4.64
CA PRO A 252 -21.87 17.53 3.36
C PRO A 252 -23.00 16.97 2.47
N ARG A 253 -23.89 17.85 2.00
CA ARG A 253 -25.05 17.47 1.18
C ARG A 253 -24.67 16.74 -0.11
N ALA A 254 -23.54 17.09 -0.72
CA ALA A 254 -23.04 16.44 -1.92
C ALA A 254 -22.68 14.97 -1.68
N LEU A 255 -22.02 14.68 -0.55
CA LEU A 255 -21.66 13.31 -0.16
C LEU A 255 -22.92 12.48 0.13
N GLN A 256 -23.87 13.04 0.87
CA GLN A 256 -25.16 12.39 1.12
C GLN A 256 -25.94 12.11 -0.17
N ALA A 257 -26.01 13.08 -1.08
CA ALA A 257 -26.70 12.91 -2.36
C ALA A 257 -26.02 11.86 -3.24
N TYR A 258 -24.69 11.77 -3.20
CA TYR A 258 -23.93 10.75 -3.91
C TYR A 258 -24.23 9.34 -3.37
N LEU A 259 -24.18 9.16 -2.05
CA LEU A 259 -24.45 7.86 -1.41
C LEU A 259 -25.92 7.44 -1.57
N ALA A 260 -26.87 8.38 -1.48
CA ALA A 260 -28.28 8.13 -1.74
C ALA A 260 -28.56 7.71 -3.20
N LYS A 261 -27.80 8.22 -4.18
CA LYS A 261 -27.90 7.76 -5.58
C LYS A 261 -27.48 6.30 -5.75
N LEU A 262 -26.50 5.83 -4.98
CA LEU A 262 -26.08 4.43 -5.00
C LEU A 262 -27.16 3.51 -4.46
N MET A 263 -27.89 3.95 -3.43
CA MET A 263 -29.06 3.24 -2.88
C MET A 263 -30.21 3.15 -3.88
N CYS A 264 -30.53 4.28 -4.54
CA CYS A 264 -31.66 4.36 -5.47
C CYS A 264 -31.38 3.64 -6.80
N ALA A 265 -30.11 3.44 -7.14
CA ALA A 265 -29.68 2.62 -8.27
C ALA A 265 -29.75 1.11 -7.96
N SER A 266 -30.79 0.64 -7.23
CA SER A 266 -31.07 -0.75 -6.81
C SER A 266 -31.13 -1.81 -7.94
N SER A 267 -30.73 -1.46 -9.15
CA SER A 267 -30.00 -2.35 -10.07
C SER A 267 -28.48 -2.19 -9.85
N ILE A 268 -28.00 -2.44 -8.63
CA ILE A 268 -26.60 -2.31 -8.16
C ILE A 268 -25.75 -3.47 -8.71
N TRP A 269 -25.60 -3.54 -10.04
CA TRP A 269 -24.66 -4.42 -10.73
C TRP A 269 -23.93 -3.74 -11.89
N THR A 270 -24.26 -2.49 -12.23
CA THR A 270 -23.75 -1.85 -13.46
C THR A 270 -22.76 -0.71 -13.23
N VAL A 271 -22.64 -0.16 -12.01
CA VAL A 271 -21.71 0.95 -11.71
C VAL A 271 -20.28 0.47 -11.42
N GLN A 272 -20.05 -0.84 -11.32
CA GLN A 272 -18.71 -1.45 -11.34
C GLN A 272 -17.95 -1.22 -12.66
N ARG A 273 -18.56 -0.66 -13.72
CA ARG A 273 -17.94 -0.56 -15.06
C ARG A 273 -17.10 0.70 -15.32
N ALA A 274 -17.15 1.75 -14.50
CA ALA A 274 -16.60 3.04 -14.91
C ALA A 274 -15.28 3.47 -14.25
N THR A 275 -14.82 2.84 -13.17
CA THR A 275 -13.53 3.21 -12.55
C THR A 275 -12.77 1.98 -12.09
N ARG A 276 -11.69 1.72 -12.84
CA ARG A 276 -10.52 0.85 -12.62
C ARG A 276 -10.73 -0.63 -12.28
N ILE A 277 -10.18 -1.41 -13.20
CA ILE A 277 -9.95 -2.85 -13.22
C ILE A 277 -8.96 -3.19 -12.10
N SER A 278 -9.45 -3.67 -10.96
CA SER A 278 -8.74 -4.61 -10.08
C SER A 278 -9.75 -5.12 -9.04
N TRP A 279 -9.85 -6.45 -8.89
CA TRP A 279 -10.62 -7.15 -7.83
C TRP A 279 -12.16 -7.12 -7.85
N LYS A 280 -12.79 -7.48 -8.98
CA LYS A 280 -14.24 -7.75 -8.99
C LYS A 280 -14.60 -9.16 -8.49
N ARG A 281 -14.42 -9.42 -7.18
CA ARG A 281 -15.22 -10.39 -6.40
C ARG A 281 -14.86 -10.53 -4.93
N CYS A 282 -13.73 -9.98 -4.47
CA CYS A 282 -13.45 -9.86 -3.04
C CYS A 282 -14.45 -8.93 -2.32
N ASP A 283 -15.16 -8.14 -3.13
CA ASP A 283 -16.22 -7.22 -2.75
C ASP A 283 -17.29 -7.80 -1.81
N ARG A 284 -17.66 -9.08 -1.99
CA ARG A 284 -18.80 -9.66 -1.25
C ARG A 284 -18.40 -10.17 0.14
N ALA A 285 -17.20 -10.68 0.28
CA ALA A 285 -16.80 -11.40 1.48
C ALA A 285 -16.02 -10.52 2.47
N ILE A 286 -15.30 -9.49 2.00
CA ILE A 286 -14.76 -8.44 2.90
C ILE A 286 -15.91 -7.67 3.55
N ALA A 287 -16.99 -7.38 2.79
CA ALA A 287 -18.21 -6.78 3.33
C ALA A 287 -18.86 -7.67 4.42
N LEU A 288 -18.95 -8.99 4.20
CA LEU A 288 -19.48 -9.93 5.19
C LEU A 288 -18.58 -10.06 6.43
N ALA A 289 -17.26 -10.06 6.27
CA ALA A 289 -16.32 -10.13 7.39
C ALA A 289 -16.30 -8.82 8.22
N ALA A 290 -16.29 -7.66 7.56
CA ALA A 290 -16.28 -6.36 8.23
C ALA A 290 -17.62 -6.04 8.93
N VAL A 291 -18.75 -6.43 8.33
CA VAL A 291 -20.08 -6.28 8.92
C VAL A 291 -20.35 -7.34 9.99
N GLY A 292 -19.92 -8.59 9.78
CA GLY A 292 -20.08 -9.70 10.73
C GLY A 292 -19.36 -9.46 12.07
N HIS A 293 -18.14 -8.95 12.05
CA HIS A 293 -17.39 -8.65 13.27
C HIS A 293 -17.97 -7.49 14.09
N ARG A 294 -18.59 -6.47 13.46
CA ARG A 294 -19.23 -5.36 14.20
C ARG A 294 -20.59 -5.72 14.76
N CYS A 295 -21.35 -6.57 14.08
CA CYS A 295 -22.62 -7.08 14.61
C CYS A 295 -22.40 -7.95 15.87
N GLN A 296 -21.34 -8.77 15.91
CA GLN A 296 -21.00 -9.55 17.11
C GLN A 296 -20.48 -8.69 18.28
N ALA A 297 -19.73 -7.61 18.00
CA ALA A 297 -19.22 -6.70 19.04
C ALA A 297 -20.32 -5.84 19.69
N ASN A 298 -21.39 -5.50 18.95
CA ASN A 298 -22.55 -4.80 19.52
C ASN A 298 -23.55 -5.73 20.21
N ALA A 299 -23.68 -6.99 19.75
CA ALA A 299 -24.54 -7.97 20.42
C ALA A 299 -23.99 -8.41 21.79
N SER A 300 -22.68 -8.40 21.99
CA SER A 300 -22.03 -8.73 23.26
C SER A 300 -22.03 -7.58 24.29
N ARG A 301 -22.30 -6.33 23.84
CA ARG A 301 -22.49 -5.16 24.73
C ARG A 301 -23.94 -4.92 25.15
N SER A 302 -24.94 -5.52 24.49
CA SER A 302 -26.36 -5.36 24.89
C SER A 302 -26.88 -6.47 25.83
N CYS A 303 -26.14 -7.57 26.00
CA CYS A 303 -26.55 -8.69 26.87
C CYS A 303 -26.00 -8.64 28.30
N SER A 304 -25.22 -7.63 28.69
CA SER A 304 -24.60 -7.52 30.02
C SER A 304 -25.19 -6.42 30.93
N SER A 305 -26.36 -5.84 30.57
CA SER A 305 -27.06 -4.84 31.40
C SER A 305 -28.49 -5.25 31.82
N SER A 306 -28.79 -6.55 31.84
CA SER A 306 -30.05 -7.06 32.39
C SER A 306 -29.80 -8.32 33.21
N ARG A 307 -29.32 -8.13 34.44
CA ARG A 307 -29.59 -9.00 35.60
C ARG A 307 -29.22 -8.28 36.89
#